data_AF-A0A4Q5QPU2-F1
#
_entry.id   AF-A0A4Q5QPU2-F1
#
_cell.length_a   1.000
_cell.length_b   1.000
_cell.length_c   1.000
_cell.angle_alpha   90.00
_cell.angle_beta   90.00
_cell.angle_gamma   90.00
#
_symmetry.space_group_name_H-M   'P 1'
#
loop_
_entity.id
_entity.type
_entity.pdbx_description
1 polymer ?
#
loop_
_entity_poly.entity_id
_entity_poly.type
_entity_poly.pdbx_seq_one_letter_code
_entity_poly.pdbx_strand_id
1 'polypeptide(L)'
;AHTIRRMLTTEKVDTTSGAFLFIGRDAYEAKGGTITIDLFSQGAEGFADDPELVRELAEEKLDAVADEYRAIGWLEVRAALERPYDLYMKGSMYPATREPTEAEAERLAAIDAEIQAITQAEGEDSSRVDPLSDERDAITEGLRAFNREQAAVGGVALWVAHDGSLGKSFYRAKAEPKPKASHDGPMPLYGNSLIADLTRIKTRIVQEAVATDPALALDILLDSLAGQLLHGAHSYQMALEVQAKAVATDVPDELMATSDVRPVEDMMATRFAAIPAEGRFEAIRGMTAEDKAALLAGLVAMTMDGTVLAGGSPGQRHHHFEQIARASGVDIASRWTAPIGLFDKMRRAALIDLLREEVGAPSAENCATIKKKVDLAVNVSERLPAHWLPAPMRVGAFDRAEREPENFDTDMDEDGCEQEDMTDEEMA
;
A
#
# COMPACT_ATOMS: atom_id res chain seq x y z
N ALA A 1 13.93 -6.38 40.32
CA ALA A 1 14.48 -7.63 39.74
C ALA A 1 14.59 -7.59 38.21
N HIS A 2 13.57 -7.11 37.48
CA HIS A 2 13.61 -7.03 36.00
C HIS A 2 14.72 -6.12 35.41
N THR A 3 15.05 -5.01 36.06
CA THR A 3 16.04 -4.03 35.55
C THR A 3 17.49 -4.51 35.67
N ILE A 4 17.80 -5.33 36.68
CA ILE A 4 19.14 -5.93 36.86
C ILE A 4 19.33 -7.12 35.91
N ARG A 5 18.27 -7.91 35.67
CA ARG A 5 18.27 -8.95 34.63
C ARG A 5 18.49 -8.34 33.25
N ARG A 6 17.84 -7.21 32.94
CA ARG A 6 18.00 -6.47 31.67
C ARG A 6 19.40 -5.87 31.45
N MET A 7 20.11 -5.52 32.54
CA MET A 7 21.48 -5.00 32.47
C MET A 7 22.56 -6.09 32.38
N LEU A 8 22.25 -7.33 32.81
CA LEU A 8 23.08 -8.52 32.57
C LEU A 8 22.85 -9.15 31.18
N THR A 9 21.66 -8.98 30.59
CA THR A 9 21.30 -9.57 29.28
C THR A 9 21.83 -8.81 28.07
N THR A 10 22.60 -7.72 28.24
CA THR A 10 23.37 -7.18 27.11
C THR A 10 24.61 -8.02 26.82
N GLU A 11 25.04 -8.88 27.76
CA GLU A 11 26.20 -9.78 27.62
C GLU A 11 25.84 -11.19 27.16
N LYS A 12 24.55 -11.58 27.12
CA LYS A 12 24.15 -12.96 26.79
C LYS A 12 22.95 -13.01 25.85
N VAL A 13 22.97 -13.93 24.89
CA VAL A 13 21.87 -14.13 23.93
C VAL A 13 20.96 -15.25 24.40
N ASP A 14 19.65 -15.02 24.37
CA ASP A 14 18.69 -16.07 24.69
C ASP A 14 18.75 -17.21 23.66
N THR A 15 18.74 -18.46 24.11
CA THR A 15 18.68 -19.63 23.22
C THR A 15 17.40 -19.70 22.38
N THR A 16 16.36 -18.93 22.71
CA THR A 16 15.14 -18.78 21.88
C THR A 16 15.24 -17.62 20.88
N SER A 17 16.35 -16.89 20.86
CA SER A 17 16.58 -15.82 19.88
C SER A 17 16.69 -16.40 18.47
N GLY A 18 16.09 -15.72 17.49
CA GLY A 18 16.16 -16.12 16.08
C GLY A 18 17.59 -16.36 15.59
N ALA A 19 18.56 -15.53 16.00
CA ALA A 19 19.97 -15.72 15.61
C ALA A 19 20.56 -17.03 16.16
N PHE A 20 20.22 -17.40 17.40
CA PHE A 20 20.69 -18.63 18.03
C PHE A 20 20.00 -19.87 17.43
N LEU A 21 18.69 -19.78 17.19
CA LEU A 21 17.92 -20.84 16.53
C LEU A 21 18.40 -21.06 15.09
N PHE A 22 18.76 -20.00 14.38
CA PHE A 22 19.26 -20.06 13.01
C PHE A 22 20.59 -20.79 12.92
N ILE A 23 21.53 -20.57 13.84
CA ILE A 23 22.80 -21.33 13.86
C ILE A 23 22.59 -22.76 14.36
N GLY A 24 21.72 -22.94 15.35
CA GLY A 24 21.51 -24.19 16.07
C GLY A 24 22.52 -24.40 17.19
N ARG A 25 22.06 -25.08 18.26
CA ARG A 25 22.84 -25.34 19.47
C ARG A 25 24.15 -26.08 19.21
N ASP A 26 24.09 -27.16 18.43
CA ASP A 26 25.26 -28.01 18.16
C ASP A 26 26.38 -27.24 17.43
N ALA A 27 26.01 -26.33 16.51
CA ALA A 27 26.97 -25.50 15.79
C ALA A 27 27.66 -24.48 16.71
N TYR A 28 26.91 -23.92 17.66
CA TYR A 28 27.44 -23.01 18.68
C TYR A 28 28.41 -23.71 19.65
N GLU A 29 27.99 -24.86 20.20
CA GLU A 29 28.83 -25.65 21.11
C GLU A 29 30.09 -26.20 20.41
N ALA A 30 29.99 -26.59 19.13
CA ALA A 30 31.13 -27.08 18.33
C ALA A 30 32.24 -26.02 18.13
N LYS A 31 31.90 -24.73 18.17
CA LYS A 31 32.87 -23.62 18.14
C LYS A 31 33.35 -23.19 19.53
N GLY A 32 32.98 -23.92 20.58
CA GLY A 32 33.37 -23.64 21.96
C GLY A 32 32.41 -22.70 22.71
N GLY A 33 31.23 -22.42 22.14
CA GLY A 33 30.19 -21.66 22.82
C GLY A 33 29.68 -22.38 24.07
N THR A 34 29.45 -21.64 25.16
CA THR A 34 28.93 -22.18 26.42
C THR A 34 27.51 -21.67 26.66
N ILE A 35 26.64 -22.53 27.19
CA ILE A 35 25.24 -22.20 27.48
C ILE A 35 25.00 -22.31 28.98
N THR A 36 24.56 -21.20 29.58
CA THR A 36 24.05 -21.18 30.95
C THR A 36 22.57 -21.56 30.91
N ILE A 37 22.22 -22.76 31.41
CA ILE A 37 20.83 -23.22 31.52
C ILE A 37 20.08 -22.36 32.54
N ASP A 38 18.86 -21.90 32.22
CA ASP A 38 18.02 -21.19 33.19
C ASP A 38 17.42 -22.20 34.18
N LEU A 39 17.76 -22.07 35.46
CA LEU A 39 17.28 -22.96 36.54
C LEU A 39 15.76 -22.86 36.77
N PHE A 40 15.08 -21.87 36.19
CA PHE A 40 13.64 -21.66 36.32
C PHE A 40 12.84 -22.03 35.07
N SER A 41 13.49 -22.42 33.96
CA SER A 41 12.80 -22.91 32.76
C SER A 41 12.52 -24.42 32.89
N GLN A 42 11.39 -24.89 32.34
CA GLN A 42 11.00 -26.31 32.39
C GLN A 42 11.62 -27.13 31.25
N GLY A 43 12.75 -26.71 30.68
CA GLY A 43 13.33 -27.30 29.47
C GLY A 43 14.82 -27.01 29.26
N ALA A 44 15.31 -27.22 28.04
CA ALA A 44 16.71 -26.99 27.65
C ALA A 44 17.02 -25.51 27.33
N GLU A 45 16.17 -24.59 27.79
CA GLU A 45 16.25 -23.16 27.55
C GLU A 45 17.29 -22.51 28.47
N GLY A 46 18.08 -21.61 27.92
CA GLY A 46 19.13 -20.90 28.64
C GLY A 46 19.66 -19.71 27.88
N PHE A 47 20.86 -19.28 28.26
CA PHE A 47 21.53 -18.13 27.69
C PHE A 47 22.87 -18.57 27.10
N ALA A 48 23.09 -18.25 25.83
CA ALA A 48 24.39 -18.32 25.19
C ALA A 48 25.30 -17.24 25.81
N ASP A 49 26.41 -17.68 26.38
CA ASP A 49 27.32 -16.84 27.17
C ASP A 49 28.21 -15.93 26.32
N ASP A 50 28.40 -16.29 25.05
CA ASP A 50 29.18 -15.54 24.07
C ASP A 50 28.26 -15.01 22.95
N PRO A 51 27.81 -13.74 23.04
CA PRO A 51 26.92 -13.12 22.07
C PRO A 51 27.66 -12.77 20.76
N GLU A 52 28.97 -12.53 20.82
CA GLU A 52 29.77 -12.20 19.64
C GLU A 52 29.92 -13.44 18.76
N LEU A 53 30.15 -14.61 19.35
CA LEU A 53 30.21 -15.88 18.65
C LEU A 53 28.87 -16.25 17.99
N VAL A 54 27.73 -15.98 18.65
CA VAL A 54 26.40 -16.18 18.03
C VAL A 54 26.25 -15.31 16.79
N ARG A 55 26.63 -14.02 16.91
CA ARG A 55 26.57 -13.07 15.80
C ARG A 55 27.47 -13.48 14.64
N GLU A 56 28.72 -13.85 14.93
CA GLU A 56 29.70 -14.30 13.94
C GLU A 56 29.22 -15.54 13.18
N LEU A 57 28.74 -16.56 13.90
CA LEU A 57 28.23 -17.78 13.27
C LEU A 57 26.97 -17.54 12.44
N ALA A 58 26.08 -16.66 12.91
CA ALA A 58 24.89 -16.31 12.16
C ALA A 58 25.22 -15.51 10.90
N GLU A 59 26.17 -14.58 10.98
CA GLU A 59 26.70 -13.83 9.83
C GLU A 59 27.39 -14.78 8.83
N GLU A 60 28.27 -15.69 9.28
CA GLU A 60 28.95 -16.69 8.43
C GLU A 60 27.95 -17.59 7.71
N LYS A 61 26.95 -18.12 8.43
CA LYS A 61 25.91 -18.96 7.84
C LYS A 61 25.05 -18.19 6.84
N LEU A 62 24.70 -16.94 7.14
CA LEU A 62 23.90 -16.11 6.26
C LEU A 62 24.67 -15.68 5.00
N ASP A 63 25.97 -15.39 5.13
CA ASP A 63 26.85 -15.07 4.01
C ASP A 63 27.06 -16.26 3.08
N ALA A 64 27.18 -17.48 3.62
CA ALA A 64 27.24 -18.69 2.81
C ALA A 64 25.97 -18.86 1.94
N VAL A 65 24.79 -18.61 2.51
CA VAL A 65 23.54 -18.62 1.74
C VAL A 65 23.51 -17.47 0.72
N ALA A 66 23.98 -16.28 1.11
CA ALA A 66 24.07 -15.16 0.19
C ALA A 66 25.00 -15.47 -1.01
N ASP A 67 26.09 -16.20 -0.80
CA ASP A 67 26.99 -16.64 -1.85
C ASP A 67 26.33 -17.57 -2.87
N GLU A 68 25.38 -18.41 -2.46
CA GLU A 68 24.58 -19.21 -3.40
C GLU A 68 23.78 -18.31 -4.36
N TYR A 69 23.15 -17.25 -3.84
CA TYR A 69 22.44 -16.27 -4.67
C TYR A 69 23.39 -15.43 -5.54
N ARG A 70 24.57 -15.08 -5.04
CA ARG A 70 25.60 -14.41 -5.85
C ARG A 70 26.06 -15.31 -7.00
N ALA A 71 26.24 -16.60 -6.76
CA ALA A 71 26.62 -17.58 -7.77
C ALA A 71 25.55 -17.78 -8.86
N ILE A 72 24.27 -17.65 -8.51
CA ILE A 72 23.14 -17.65 -9.47
C ILE A 72 23.18 -16.41 -10.39
N GLY A 73 23.83 -15.33 -9.97
CA GLY A 73 24.02 -14.11 -10.77
C GLY A 73 23.05 -12.98 -10.43
N TRP A 74 22.52 -12.97 -9.20
CA TRP A 74 21.70 -11.86 -8.71
C TRP A 74 22.51 -10.55 -8.65
N LEU A 75 21.95 -9.47 -9.19
CA LEU A 75 22.64 -8.18 -9.30
C LEU A 75 23.01 -7.58 -7.94
N GLU A 76 22.09 -7.69 -6.99
CA GLU A 76 22.29 -7.22 -5.62
C GLU A 76 21.90 -8.33 -4.64
N VAL A 77 22.80 -8.69 -3.73
CA VAL A 77 22.49 -9.65 -2.66
C VAL A 77 22.83 -8.99 -1.33
N ARG A 78 21.80 -8.75 -0.52
CA ARG A 78 21.90 -8.16 0.81
C ARG A 78 21.61 -9.22 1.86
N ALA A 79 22.58 -9.47 2.72
CA ALA A 79 22.43 -10.31 3.90
C ALA A 79 22.61 -9.44 5.14
N ALA A 80 21.65 -9.49 6.06
CA ALA A 80 21.73 -8.82 7.35
C ALA A 80 20.95 -9.65 8.39
N LEU A 81 21.38 -9.64 9.66
CA LEU A 81 20.68 -10.41 10.70
C LEU A 81 19.24 -9.94 10.90
N GLU A 82 18.99 -8.63 10.78
CA GLU A 82 17.66 -8.04 10.84
C GLU A 82 17.13 -7.71 9.44
N ARG A 83 15.79 -7.71 9.31
CA ARG A 83 15.13 -7.35 8.07
C ARG A 83 15.46 -5.90 7.67
N PRO A 84 16.02 -5.66 6.47
CA PRO A 84 16.30 -4.30 6.01
C PRO A 84 15.04 -3.42 5.97
N TYR A 85 15.10 -2.27 6.64
CA TYR A 85 13.95 -1.36 6.74
C TYR A 85 13.54 -0.78 5.38
N ASP A 86 14.46 -0.53 4.45
CA ASP A 86 14.18 0.09 3.15
C ASP A 86 13.48 -0.84 2.13
N LEU A 87 13.29 -2.11 2.48
CA LEU A 87 12.74 -3.13 1.58
C LEU A 87 11.31 -2.80 1.11
N TYR A 88 10.49 -2.13 1.93
CA TYR A 88 9.13 -1.72 1.54
C TYR A 88 9.11 -0.68 0.41
N MET A 89 10.22 0.05 0.20
CA MET A 89 10.35 1.03 -0.88
C MET A 89 10.79 0.38 -2.19
N LYS A 90 11.20 -0.89 -2.18
CA LYS A 90 11.65 -1.63 -3.35
C LYS A 90 10.46 -2.35 -3.99
N GLY A 91 10.34 -2.27 -5.32
CA GLY A 91 9.31 -3.02 -6.03
C GLY A 91 9.57 -4.53 -5.94
N SER A 92 8.57 -5.30 -5.50
CA SER A 92 8.66 -6.76 -5.39
C SER A 92 8.87 -7.40 -6.76
N MET A 93 9.62 -8.50 -6.79
CA MET A 93 9.86 -9.28 -8.00
C MET A 93 9.35 -10.70 -7.78
N TYR A 94 8.54 -11.19 -8.72
CA TYR A 94 7.96 -12.53 -8.69
C TYR A 94 8.66 -13.45 -9.70
N PRO A 95 8.73 -14.76 -9.45
CA PRO A 95 9.29 -15.71 -10.40
C PRO A 95 8.56 -15.65 -11.75
N ALA A 96 9.29 -15.87 -12.84
CA ALA A 96 8.67 -16.05 -14.15
C ALA A 96 8.17 -17.50 -14.28
N THR A 97 7.05 -17.70 -14.96
CA THR A 97 6.60 -19.04 -15.36
C THR A 97 7.36 -19.45 -16.62
N ARG A 98 8.11 -20.55 -16.55
CA ARG A 98 8.74 -21.16 -17.75
C ARG A 98 7.70 -21.95 -18.54
N GLU A 99 8.00 -22.19 -19.81
CA GLU A 99 7.24 -23.16 -20.60
C GLU A 99 7.42 -24.57 -19.99
N PRO A 100 6.33 -25.36 -19.86
CA PRO A 100 6.41 -26.75 -19.46
C PRO A 100 7.28 -27.53 -20.44
N THR A 101 8.02 -28.52 -19.93
CA THR A 101 8.64 -29.52 -20.80
C THR A 101 7.57 -30.36 -21.49
N GLU A 102 7.92 -31.06 -22.57
CA GLU A 102 6.98 -31.94 -23.29
C GLU A 102 6.33 -32.97 -22.35
N ALA A 103 7.10 -33.57 -21.44
CA ALA A 103 6.59 -34.52 -20.45
C ALA A 103 5.67 -33.88 -19.40
N GLU A 104 5.96 -32.65 -18.96
CA GLU A 104 5.09 -31.92 -18.02
C GLU A 104 3.80 -31.45 -18.71
N ALA A 105 3.88 -30.99 -19.96
CA ALA A 105 2.71 -30.62 -20.75
C ALA A 105 1.80 -31.83 -21.01
N GLU A 106 2.38 -32.99 -21.35
CA GLU A 106 1.64 -34.24 -21.50
C GLU A 106 0.98 -34.68 -20.18
N ARG A 107 1.69 -34.53 -19.05
CA ARG A 107 1.14 -34.88 -17.73
C ARG A 107 0.00 -33.95 -17.32
N LEU A 108 0.16 -32.64 -17.52
CA LEU A 108 -0.89 -31.65 -17.26
C LEU A 108 -2.15 -31.93 -18.10
N ALA A 109 -1.98 -32.17 -19.41
CA ALA A 109 -3.11 -32.50 -20.29
C ALA A 109 -3.80 -33.82 -19.89
N ALA A 110 -3.05 -34.81 -19.42
CA ALA A 110 -3.61 -36.06 -18.91
C ALA A 110 -4.40 -35.85 -17.61
N ILE A 111 -3.88 -35.02 -16.69
CA ILE A 111 -4.55 -34.64 -15.45
C ILE A 111 -5.86 -33.90 -15.76
N ASP A 112 -5.85 -32.92 -16.65
CA ASP A 112 -7.05 -32.15 -17.03
C ASP A 112 -8.12 -33.06 -17.65
N ALA A 113 -7.73 -34.00 -18.51
CA ALA A 113 -8.65 -34.98 -19.09
C ALA A 113 -9.22 -35.96 -18.06
N GLU A 114 -8.42 -36.36 -17.07
CA GLU A 114 -8.85 -37.25 -15.99
C GLU A 114 -9.81 -36.55 -15.03
N ILE A 115 -9.51 -35.30 -14.65
CA ILE A 115 -10.42 -34.45 -13.86
C ILE A 115 -11.74 -34.27 -14.59
N GLN A 116 -11.71 -33.87 -15.88
CA GLN A 116 -12.93 -33.68 -16.66
C GLN A 116 -13.79 -34.96 -16.74
N ALA A 117 -13.16 -36.13 -16.89
CA ALA A 117 -13.86 -37.41 -16.92
C ALA A 117 -14.48 -37.77 -15.56
N ILE A 118 -13.76 -37.52 -14.46
CA ILE A 118 -14.27 -37.73 -13.09
C ILE A 118 -15.44 -36.79 -12.82
N THR A 119 -15.29 -35.50 -13.12
CA THR A 119 -16.34 -34.49 -12.93
C THR A 119 -17.62 -34.84 -13.69
N GLN A 120 -17.51 -35.35 -14.93
CA GLN A 120 -18.68 -35.77 -15.72
C GLN A 120 -19.36 -37.03 -15.18
N ALA A 121 -18.60 -37.93 -14.55
CA ALA A 121 -19.11 -39.21 -14.08
C ALA A 121 -19.64 -39.16 -12.62
N GLU A 122 -18.96 -38.38 -11.78
CA GLU A 122 -19.11 -38.41 -10.31
C GLU A 122 -19.48 -37.03 -9.72
N GLY A 123 -19.37 -35.93 -10.49
CA GLY A 123 -19.58 -34.57 -10.02
C GLY A 123 -18.28 -33.85 -9.64
N GLU A 124 -18.35 -32.52 -9.45
CA GLU A 124 -17.20 -31.66 -9.12
C GLU A 124 -16.60 -31.99 -7.74
N ASP A 125 -17.43 -32.44 -6.79
CA ASP A 125 -17.05 -32.77 -5.40
C ASP A 125 -16.45 -34.18 -5.22
N SER A 126 -16.03 -34.84 -6.30
CA SER A 126 -15.42 -36.17 -6.18
C SER A 126 -14.07 -36.08 -5.48
N SER A 127 -13.89 -36.85 -4.40
CA SER A 127 -12.63 -36.95 -3.65
C SER A 127 -11.43 -37.47 -4.46
N ARG A 128 -11.65 -37.83 -5.72
CA ARG A 128 -10.61 -38.25 -6.68
C ARG A 128 -10.04 -37.07 -7.48
N VAL A 129 -10.71 -35.92 -7.47
CA VAL A 129 -10.26 -34.69 -8.14
C VAL A 129 -9.15 -34.02 -7.34
N ASP A 130 -9.29 -33.93 -6.00
CA ASP A 130 -8.32 -33.29 -5.11
C ASP A 130 -6.86 -33.72 -5.35
N PRO A 131 -6.50 -35.03 -5.32
CA PRO A 131 -5.10 -35.44 -5.51
C PRO A 131 -4.56 -35.10 -6.91
N LEU A 132 -5.42 -35.02 -7.93
CA LEU A 132 -5.04 -34.65 -9.28
C LEU A 132 -4.85 -33.13 -9.40
N SER A 133 -5.69 -32.34 -8.72
CA SER A 133 -5.53 -30.90 -8.60
C SER A 133 -4.22 -30.56 -7.87
N ASP A 134 -3.92 -31.24 -6.77
CA ASP A 134 -2.67 -31.09 -6.03
C ASP A 134 -1.45 -31.38 -6.90
N GLU A 135 -1.50 -32.44 -7.72
CA GLU A 135 -0.42 -32.78 -8.64
C GLU A 135 -0.26 -31.72 -9.75
N ARG A 136 -1.37 -31.25 -10.34
CA ARG A 136 -1.37 -30.17 -11.33
C ARG A 136 -0.75 -28.90 -10.76
N ASP A 137 -1.13 -28.55 -9.54
CA ASP A 137 -0.67 -27.34 -8.87
C ASP A 137 0.82 -27.46 -8.50
N ALA A 138 1.27 -28.66 -8.08
CA ALA A 138 2.69 -28.94 -7.84
C ALA A 138 3.54 -28.82 -9.12
N ILE A 139 3.06 -29.34 -10.26
CA ILE A 139 3.74 -29.20 -11.55
C ILE A 139 3.78 -27.72 -11.96
N THR A 140 2.65 -27.02 -11.84
CA THR A 140 2.51 -25.60 -12.21
C THR A 140 3.39 -24.69 -11.37
N GLU A 141 3.48 -24.93 -10.06
CA GLU A 141 4.38 -24.20 -9.17
C GLU A 141 5.84 -24.52 -9.48
N GLY A 142 6.15 -25.76 -9.88
CA GLY A 142 7.47 -26.16 -10.40
C GLY A 142 7.89 -25.47 -11.71
N LEU A 143 6.96 -24.81 -12.41
CA LEU A 143 7.27 -23.96 -13.56
C LEU A 143 7.71 -22.55 -13.16
N ARG A 144 7.44 -22.13 -11.92
CA ARG A 144 7.76 -20.78 -11.45
C ARG A 144 9.20 -20.72 -10.94
N ALA A 145 10.06 -20.04 -11.68
CA ALA A 145 11.46 -19.86 -11.29
C ALA A 145 11.97 -18.47 -11.72
N PHE A 146 12.90 -17.92 -10.94
CA PHE A 146 13.61 -16.72 -11.36
C PHE A 146 14.56 -17.06 -12.51
N ASN A 147 14.34 -16.44 -13.66
CA ASN A 147 15.22 -16.63 -14.81
C ASN A 147 16.49 -15.75 -14.69
N ARG A 148 17.49 -15.99 -15.54
CA ARG A 148 18.76 -15.24 -15.53
C ARG A 148 18.58 -13.75 -15.80
N GLU A 149 17.57 -13.36 -16.57
CA GLU A 149 17.29 -11.95 -16.87
C GLU A 149 16.76 -11.23 -15.63
N GLN A 150 15.87 -11.88 -14.88
CA GLN A 150 15.38 -11.39 -13.59
C GLN A 150 16.50 -11.28 -12.56
N ALA A 151 17.37 -12.30 -12.45
CA ALA A 151 18.53 -12.24 -11.55
C ALA A 151 19.47 -11.07 -11.92
N ALA A 152 19.69 -10.82 -13.22
CA ALA A 152 20.58 -9.76 -13.70
C ALA A 152 20.10 -8.32 -13.40
N VAL A 153 18.82 -8.12 -13.05
CA VAL A 153 18.25 -6.79 -12.71
C VAL A 153 17.66 -6.72 -11.31
N GLY A 154 17.39 -7.87 -10.69
CA GLY A 154 16.78 -8.04 -9.39
C GLY A 154 17.80 -8.12 -8.26
N GLY A 155 17.31 -8.00 -7.03
CA GLY A 155 18.08 -8.21 -5.83
C GLY A 155 17.38 -9.13 -4.85
N VAL A 156 18.16 -9.76 -3.98
CA VAL A 156 17.71 -10.64 -2.91
C VAL A 156 18.09 -10.02 -1.57
N ALA A 157 17.11 -9.88 -0.68
CA ALA A 157 17.35 -9.55 0.72
C ALA A 157 17.13 -10.80 1.57
N LEU A 158 18.11 -11.14 2.39
CA LEU A 158 18.12 -12.27 3.31
C LEU A 158 18.25 -11.75 4.74
N TRP A 159 17.44 -12.30 5.65
CA TRP A 159 17.53 -12.00 7.08
C TRP A 159 17.16 -13.19 7.95
N VAL A 160 17.45 -13.11 9.25
CA VAL A 160 17.06 -14.13 10.21
C VAL A 160 15.74 -13.70 10.86
N ALA A 161 14.70 -14.51 10.73
CA ALA A 161 13.42 -14.26 11.38
C ALA A 161 13.51 -14.57 12.89
N HIS A 162 12.54 -14.09 13.65
CA HIS A 162 12.52 -14.25 15.10
C HIS A 162 12.46 -15.73 15.54
N ASP A 163 11.86 -16.59 14.73
CA ASP A 163 11.78 -18.04 14.95
C ASP A 163 13.03 -18.81 14.49
N GLY A 164 14.05 -18.12 13.97
CA GLY A 164 15.28 -18.70 13.44
C GLY A 164 15.17 -19.22 12.01
N SER A 165 14.04 -19.01 11.33
CA SER A 165 13.93 -19.29 9.90
C SER A 165 14.64 -18.23 9.04
N LEU A 166 15.03 -18.61 7.82
CA LEU A 166 15.61 -17.68 6.86
C LEU A 166 14.50 -16.87 6.18
N GLY A 167 14.41 -15.59 6.51
CA GLY A 167 13.62 -14.62 5.77
C GLY A 167 14.27 -14.28 4.43
N LYS A 168 13.46 -14.21 3.38
CA LYS A 168 13.92 -13.95 2.00
C LYS A 168 12.91 -13.10 1.24
N SER A 169 13.40 -12.10 0.50
CA SER A 169 12.58 -11.25 -0.35
C SER A 169 13.30 -10.89 -1.63
N PHE A 170 12.61 -11.04 -2.75
CA PHE A 170 13.11 -10.68 -4.07
C PHE A 170 12.54 -9.31 -4.48
N TYR A 171 13.42 -8.42 -4.91
CA TYR A 171 13.06 -7.06 -5.25
C TYR A 171 13.77 -6.58 -6.51
N ARG A 172 13.32 -5.47 -7.07
CA ARG A 172 13.93 -4.87 -8.26
C ARG A 172 15.10 -3.96 -7.84
N ALA A 173 16.34 -4.42 -8.02
CA ALA A 173 17.56 -3.73 -7.56
C ALA A 173 17.98 -2.60 -8.52
N LYS A 174 17.98 -2.89 -9.82
CA LYS A 174 18.08 -1.86 -10.85
C LYS A 174 16.68 -1.41 -11.18
N ALA A 175 16.38 -0.13 -11.01
CA ALA A 175 15.27 0.45 -11.74
C ALA A 175 15.55 0.12 -13.21
N GLU A 176 14.75 -0.75 -13.83
CA GLU A 176 14.70 -0.80 -15.29
C GLU A 176 14.66 0.67 -15.70
N PRO A 177 15.53 1.13 -16.63
CA PRO A 177 15.21 2.37 -17.29
C PRO A 177 13.80 2.11 -17.76
N LYS A 178 12.80 2.77 -17.13
CA LYS A 178 11.40 2.69 -17.56
C LYS A 178 11.56 2.75 -19.06
N PRO A 179 11.18 1.70 -19.83
CA PRO A 179 11.33 1.76 -21.28
C PRO A 179 10.86 3.16 -21.58
N LYS A 180 11.76 4.03 -22.10
CA LYS A 180 11.38 5.42 -22.35
C LYS A 180 10.12 5.19 -23.11
N ALA A 181 8.96 5.46 -22.50
CA ALA A 181 7.71 5.25 -23.17
C ALA A 181 8.01 6.03 -24.42
N SER A 182 8.06 5.35 -25.58
CA SER A 182 8.16 6.11 -26.79
C SER A 182 6.93 6.98 -26.63
N HIS A 183 7.16 8.27 -26.39
CA HIS A 183 6.09 9.25 -26.34
C HIS A 183 5.70 9.42 -27.81
N ASP A 184 5.31 8.31 -28.45
CA ASP A 184 4.51 8.26 -29.65
C ASP A 184 3.07 8.64 -29.31
N GLY A 185 2.73 8.70 -28.00
CA GLY A 185 1.56 9.39 -27.48
C GLY A 185 1.83 10.88 -27.18
N PRO A 186 0.82 11.75 -27.26
CA PRO A 186 0.93 13.16 -26.88
C PRO A 186 1.53 13.31 -25.48
N MET A 187 2.47 14.24 -25.31
CA MET A 187 2.97 14.57 -23.98
C MET A 187 1.81 15.04 -23.09
N PRO A 188 1.73 14.58 -21.82
CA PRO A 188 0.68 15.00 -20.92
C PRO A 188 0.68 16.52 -20.73
N LEU A 189 -0.52 17.07 -20.52
CA LEU A 189 -0.74 18.50 -20.37
C LEU A 189 -0.15 19.03 -19.05
N TYR A 190 -0.13 18.18 -18.01
CA TYR A 190 0.41 18.48 -16.68
C TYR A 190 1.64 17.62 -16.39
N GLY A 191 2.68 18.21 -15.80
CA GLY A 191 3.83 17.46 -15.29
C GLY A 191 3.49 16.69 -14.01
N ASN A 192 4.22 15.61 -13.72
CA ASN A 192 3.95 14.73 -12.57
C ASN A 192 3.91 15.47 -11.22
N SER A 193 4.82 16.43 -11.00
CA SER A 193 4.80 17.25 -9.78
C SER A 193 3.59 18.17 -9.71
N LEU A 194 3.17 18.74 -10.85
CA LEU A 194 1.98 19.58 -10.91
C LEU A 194 0.70 18.77 -10.67
N ILE A 195 0.61 17.53 -11.15
CA ILE A 195 -0.50 16.62 -10.83
C ILE A 195 -0.56 16.34 -9.33
N ALA A 196 0.59 16.09 -8.70
CA ALA A 196 0.66 15.87 -7.26
C ALA A 196 0.21 17.11 -6.47
N ASP A 197 0.67 18.31 -6.85
CA ASP A 197 0.26 19.58 -6.23
C ASP A 197 -1.26 19.79 -6.38
N LEU A 198 -1.81 19.61 -7.59
CA LEU A 198 -3.24 19.78 -7.85
C LEU A 198 -4.11 18.80 -7.07
N THR A 199 -3.77 17.51 -7.07
CA THR A 199 -4.54 16.49 -6.36
C THR A 199 -4.45 16.66 -4.84
N ARG A 200 -3.34 17.20 -4.32
CA ARG A 200 -3.22 17.60 -2.91
C ARG A 200 -4.14 18.78 -2.56
N ILE A 201 -4.22 19.79 -3.42
CA ILE A 201 -5.15 20.92 -3.24
C ILE A 201 -6.60 20.42 -3.24
N LYS A 202 -6.96 19.57 -4.21
CA LYS A 202 -8.30 18.95 -4.25
C LYS A 202 -8.59 18.14 -3.00
N THR A 203 -7.62 17.35 -2.52
CA THR A 203 -7.72 16.60 -1.27
C THR A 203 -8.09 17.53 -0.11
N ARG A 204 -7.36 18.64 0.07
CA ARG A 204 -7.67 19.62 1.12
C ARG A 204 -9.08 20.20 1.03
N ILE A 205 -9.54 20.54 -0.19
CA ILE A 205 -10.88 21.09 -0.40
C ILE A 205 -11.96 20.07 0.01
N VAL A 206 -11.79 18.80 -0.35
CA VAL A 206 -12.73 17.73 0.03
C VAL A 206 -12.64 17.43 1.52
N GLN A 207 -11.45 17.43 2.13
CA GLN A 207 -11.29 17.29 3.57
C GLN A 207 -12.04 18.38 4.33
N GLU A 208 -11.95 19.64 3.90
CA GLU A 208 -12.71 20.73 4.51
C GLU A 208 -14.23 20.50 4.40
N ALA A 209 -14.71 20.11 3.22
CA ALA A 209 -16.14 19.82 3.02
C ALA A 209 -16.63 18.71 3.95
N VAL A 210 -15.90 17.59 4.03
CA VAL A 210 -16.21 16.46 4.93
C VAL A 210 -16.14 16.88 6.40
N ALA A 211 -15.16 17.71 6.80
CA ALA A 211 -15.05 18.20 8.17
C ALA A 211 -16.27 19.04 8.59
N THR A 212 -17.00 19.62 7.64
CA THR A 212 -18.23 20.37 7.89
C THR A 212 -19.52 19.55 7.79
N ASP A 213 -19.44 18.28 7.40
CA ASP A 213 -20.58 17.35 7.27
C ASP A 213 -20.39 16.09 8.15
N PRO A 214 -20.86 16.13 9.41
CA PRO A 214 -20.73 15.01 10.32
C PRO A 214 -21.45 13.72 9.90
N ALA A 215 -22.52 13.83 9.11
CA ALA A 215 -23.26 12.67 8.65
C ALA A 215 -22.43 11.93 7.59
N LEU A 216 -21.94 12.66 6.58
CA LEU A 216 -21.05 12.10 5.57
C LEU A 216 -19.76 11.53 6.17
N ALA A 217 -19.18 12.21 7.15
CA ALA A 217 -17.97 11.71 7.81
C ALA A 217 -18.22 10.39 8.57
N LEU A 218 -19.39 10.22 9.17
CA LEU A 218 -19.77 8.95 9.78
C LEU A 218 -19.92 7.85 8.72
N ASP A 219 -20.59 8.14 7.60
CA ASP A 219 -20.74 7.20 6.49
C ASP A 219 -19.38 6.74 5.94
N ILE A 220 -18.45 7.67 5.72
CA ILE A 220 -17.08 7.39 5.27
C ILE A 220 -16.33 6.49 6.26
N LEU A 221 -16.45 6.77 7.57
CA LEU A 221 -15.80 5.96 8.59
C LEU A 221 -16.36 4.53 8.63
N LEU A 222 -17.68 4.40 8.55
CA LEU A 222 -18.35 3.10 8.58
C LEU A 222 -17.99 2.27 7.34
N ASP A 223 -17.98 2.88 6.14
CA ASP A 223 -17.55 2.24 4.90
C ASP A 223 -16.10 1.72 5.02
N SER A 224 -15.18 2.55 5.52
CA SER A 224 -13.79 2.16 5.71
C SER A 224 -13.61 1.03 6.74
N LEU A 225 -14.33 1.08 7.86
CA LEU A 225 -14.27 0.03 8.88
C LEU A 225 -14.87 -1.29 8.38
N ALA A 226 -16.00 -1.23 7.67
CA ALA A 226 -16.62 -2.41 7.06
C ALA A 226 -15.70 -3.03 6.00
N GLY A 227 -15.13 -2.20 5.11
CA GLY A 227 -14.16 -2.64 4.11
C GLY A 227 -12.98 -3.40 4.74
N GLN A 228 -12.37 -2.84 5.78
CA GLN A 228 -11.20 -3.45 6.43
C GLN A 228 -11.53 -4.70 7.23
N LEU A 229 -12.60 -4.67 8.04
CA LEU A 229 -12.86 -5.71 9.04
C LEU A 229 -13.80 -6.81 8.53
N LEU A 230 -14.67 -6.51 7.57
CA LEU A 230 -15.67 -7.45 7.04
C LEU A 230 -15.33 -7.94 5.64
N HIS A 231 -14.58 -7.15 4.86
CA HIS A 231 -14.35 -7.43 3.43
C HIS A 231 -12.86 -7.56 3.06
N GLY A 232 -11.95 -7.54 4.04
CA GLY A 232 -10.51 -7.73 3.81
C GLY A 232 -9.84 -6.67 2.92
N ALA A 233 -10.47 -5.49 2.77
CA ALA A 233 -9.95 -4.42 1.92
C ALA A 233 -8.61 -3.90 2.43
N HIS A 234 -7.64 -3.78 1.53
CA HIS A 234 -6.32 -3.28 1.87
C HIS A 234 -6.27 -1.75 1.90
N SER A 235 -5.53 -1.17 2.86
CA SER A 235 -5.47 0.29 3.05
C SER A 235 -5.00 1.06 1.81
N TYR A 236 -4.16 0.47 0.95
CA TYR A 236 -3.70 1.12 -0.27
C TYR A 236 -4.81 1.30 -1.34
N GLN A 237 -5.91 0.56 -1.23
CA GLN A 237 -7.05 0.62 -2.14
C GLN A 237 -8.11 1.62 -1.68
N MET A 238 -8.00 2.17 -0.46
CA MET A 238 -9.03 3.02 0.15
C MET A 238 -8.60 4.48 0.24
N ALA A 239 -9.57 5.39 0.13
CA ALA A 239 -9.38 6.84 0.30
C ALA A 239 -9.18 7.26 1.77
N LEU A 240 -9.64 6.42 2.70
CA LEU A 240 -9.49 6.55 4.13
C LEU A 240 -8.62 5.39 4.64
N GLU A 241 -7.59 5.69 5.43
CA GLU A 241 -6.84 4.69 6.20
C GLU A 241 -7.16 4.89 7.68
N VAL A 242 -7.88 3.94 8.31
CA VAL A 242 -8.13 3.97 9.76
C VAL A 242 -6.88 3.46 10.49
N GLN A 243 -5.81 4.23 10.42
CA GLN A 243 -4.64 4.14 11.30
C GLN A 243 -4.43 5.53 11.90
N ALA A 244 -4.00 5.63 13.16
CA ALA A 244 -3.73 6.90 13.82
C ALA A 244 -2.45 7.56 13.26
N LYS A 245 -2.52 8.02 12.01
CA LYS A 245 -1.46 8.70 11.27
C LYS A 245 -2.09 9.82 10.44
N ALA A 246 -1.78 11.06 10.80
CA ALA A 246 -2.19 12.21 10.00
C ALA A 246 -1.46 12.20 8.65
N VAL A 247 -2.18 12.53 7.57
CA VAL A 247 -1.59 12.67 6.24
C VAL A 247 -1.01 14.08 6.10
N ALA A 248 0.29 14.18 5.80
CA ALA A 248 0.94 15.47 5.58
C ALA A 248 0.44 16.10 4.27
N THR A 249 -0.36 17.16 4.38
CA THR A 249 -0.94 17.84 3.22
C THR A 249 -0.20 19.11 2.83
N ASP A 250 1.02 19.38 3.30
CA ASP A 250 1.71 20.67 3.11
C ASP A 250 1.71 21.17 1.65
N VAL A 251 1.30 22.41 1.42
CA VAL A 251 1.29 23.07 0.10
C VAL A 251 2.13 24.34 0.18
N PRO A 252 3.04 24.62 -0.79
CA PRO A 252 3.80 25.88 -0.83
C PRO A 252 2.89 27.11 -0.82
N ASP A 253 3.26 28.14 -0.03
CA ASP A 253 2.46 29.36 0.17
C ASP A 253 2.08 30.08 -1.14
N GLU A 254 2.97 30.05 -2.14
CA GLU A 254 2.74 30.65 -3.47
C GLU A 254 1.52 30.04 -4.20
N LEU A 255 1.19 28.78 -3.94
CA LEU A 255 0.03 28.09 -4.53
C LEU A 255 -1.26 28.33 -3.74
N MET A 256 -1.15 28.81 -2.50
CA MET A 256 -2.26 29.16 -1.61
C MET A 256 -2.54 30.67 -1.59
N ALA A 257 -1.79 31.47 -2.35
CA ALA A 257 -1.82 32.94 -2.29
C ALA A 257 -3.21 33.59 -2.52
N THR A 258 -4.12 32.87 -3.18
CA THR A 258 -5.50 33.32 -3.47
C THR A 258 -6.56 32.44 -2.82
N SER A 259 -6.17 31.54 -1.90
CA SER A 259 -7.06 30.58 -1.25
C SER A 259 -7.21 30.90 0.24
N ASP A 260 -8.43 30.79 0.76
CA ASP A 260 -8.75 30.91 2.19
C ASP A 260 -8.88 29.54 2.89
N VAL A 261 -8.53 28.45 2.18
CA VAL A 261 -8.60 27.08 2.69
C VAL A 261 -7.57 26.90 3.80
N ARG A 262 -8.06 26.56 4.99
CA ARG A 262 -7.23 26.33 6.18
C ARG A 262 -6.91 24.84 6.34
N PRO A 263 -5.73 24.49 6.88
CA PRO A 263 -5.48 23.12 7.34
C PRO A 263 -6.56 22.69 8.34
N VAL A 264 -6.99 21.43 8.22
CA VAL A 264 -8.01 20.88 9.14
C VAL A 264 -7.47 20.87 10.57
N GLU A 265 -6.15 20.70 10.74
CA GLU A 265 -5.43 20.82 12.00
C GLU A 265 -5.69 22.15 12.70
N ASP A 266 -5.61 23.26 11.97
CA ASP A 266 -5.81 24.60 12.54
C ASP A 266 -7.28 24.86 12.89
N MET A 267 -8.19 24.37 12.04
CA MET A 267 -9.64 24.47 12.29
C MET A 267 -10.04 23.68 13.54
N MET A 268 -9.54 22.45 13.66
CA MET A 268 -9.81 21.56 14.79
C MET A 268 -9.13 22.03 16.07
N ALA A 269 -7.89 22.50 16.00
CA ALA A 269 -7.19 23.08 17.13
C ALA A 269 -7.94 24.30 17.70
N THR A 270 -8.48 25.16 16.82
CA THR A 270 -9.26 26.32 17.26
C THR A 270 -10.59 25.90 17.91
N ARG A 271 -11.31 24.95 17.32
CA ARG A 271 -12.65 24.54 17.79
C ARG A 271 -12.60 23.64 19.04
N PHE A 272 -11.57 22.82 19.19
CA PHE A 272 -11.45 21.80 20.23
C PHE A 272 -10.27 22.01 21.18
N ALA A 273 -9.73 23.24 21.27
CA ALA A 273 -8.64 23.61 22.18
C ALA A 273 -8.88 23.20 23.65
N ALA A 274 -10.14 23.02 24.05
CA ALA A 274 -10.54 22.62 25.39
C ALA A 274 -10.41 21.12 25.67
N ILE A 275 -10.17 20.26 24.66
CA ILE A 275 -9.90 18.83 24.88
C ILE A 275 -8.50 18.70 25.49
N PRO A 276 -8.38 18.20 26.73
CA PRO A 276 -7.07 18.05 27.37
C PRO A 276 -6.30 16.86 26.81
N ALA A 277 -4.96 16.91 26.86
CA ALA A 277 -4.11 15.80 26.46
C ALA A 277 -4.29 14.55 27.36
N GLU A 278 -4.39 14.78 28.66
CA GLU A 278 -4.70 13.78 29.69
C GLU A 278 -6.19 13.85 30.09
N GLY A 279 -6.82 12.70 30.37
CA GLY A 279 -8.26 12.68 30.69
C GLY A 279 -9.19 12.94 29.50
N ARG A 280 -8.64 12.95 28.27
CA ARG A 280 -9.39 13.18 27.01
C ARG A 280 -10.65 12.32 26.87
N PHE A 281 -10.61 11.08 27.35
CA PHE A 281 -11.74 10.15 27.24
C PHE A 281 -12.96 10.67 28.01
N GLU A 282 -12.77 11.10 29.26
CA GLU A 282 -13.86 11.64 30.08
C GLU A 282 -14.35 13.00 29.55
N ALA A 283 -13.42 13.84 29.06
CA ALA A 283 -13.77 15.10 28.41
C ALA A 283 -14.65 14.89 27.17
N ILE A 284 -14.28 13.94 26.30
CA ILE A 284 -15.08 13.58 25.12
C ILE A 284 -16.41 12.95 25.55
N ARG A 285 -16.44 12.08 26.56
CA ARG A 285 -17.69 11.50 27.07
C ARG A 285 -18.69 12.57 27.50
N GLY A 286 -18.21 13.63 28.16
CA GLY A 286 -19.01 14.77 28.62
C GLY A 286 -19.49 15.72 27.52
N MET A 287 -19.01 15.57 26.29
CA MET A 287 -19.44 16.41 25.16
C MET A 287 -20.89 16.14 24.74
N THR A 288 -21.52 17.17 24.17
CA THR A 288 -22.80 17.04 23.49
C THR A 288 -22.69 16.11 22.28
N ALA A 289 -23.82 15.57 21.82
CA ALA A 289 -23.84 14.74 20.61
C ALA A 289 -23.38 15.52 19.37
N GLU A 290 -23.74 16.81 19.28
CA GLU A 290 -23.32 17.70 18.20
C GLU A 290 -21.80 17.93 18.20
N ASP A 291 -21.20 18.20 19.37
CA ASP A 291 -19.75 18.39 19.48
C ASP A 291 -18.97 17.12 19.17
N LYS A 292 -19.49 15.94 19.58
CA LYS A 292 -18.90 14.64 19.22
C LYS A 292 -18.96 14.40 17.72
N ALA A 293 -20.08 14.72 17.09
CA ALA A 293 -20.25 14.57 15.64
C ALA A 293 -19.30 15.52 14.88
N ALA A 294 -19.17 16.77 15.31
CA ALA A 294 -18.22 17.71 14.73
C ALA A 294 -16.75 17.29 14.94
N LEU A 295 -16.42 16.72 16.12
CA LEU A 295 -15.10 16.19 16.41
C LEU A 295 -14.78 14.99 15.50
N LEU A 296 -15.73 14.06 15.36
CA LEU A 296 -15.63 12.92 14.46
C LEU A 296 -15.38 13.38 13.02
N ALA A 297 -16.15 14.36 12.55
CA ALA A 297 -16.07 14.86 11.18
C ALA A 297 -14.66 15.35 10.82
N GLY A 298 -14.08 16.19 11.67
CA GLY A 298 -12.73 16.70 11.43
C GLY A 298 -11.64 15.63 11.57
N LEU A 299 -11.79 14.68 12.51
CA LEU A 299 -10.84 13.57 12.63
C LEU A 299 -10.86 12.64 11.40
N VAL A 300 -12.05 12.33 10.88
CA VAL A 300 -12.20 11.53 9.65
C VAL A 300 -11.59 12.28 8.47
N ALA A 301 -11.91 13.56 8.31
CA ALA A 301 -11.37 14.39 7.23
C ALA A 301 -9.83 14.40 7.20
N MET A 302 -9.16 14.51 8.35
CA MET A 302 -7.68 14.49 8.45
C MET A 302 -7.00 13.21 7.94
N THR A 303 -7.75 12.11 7.87
CA THR A 303 -7.23 10.80 7.44
C THR A 303 -7.49 10.49 5.97
N MET A 304 -8.22 11.35 5.27
CA MET A 304 -8.53 11.16 3.85
C MET A 304 -7.35 11.57 2.95
N ASP A 305 -7.03 10.78 1.93
CA ASP A 305 -6.00 11.09 0.94
C ASP A 305 -6.41 10.72 -0.49
N GLY A 306 -6.61 11.75 -1.33
CA GLY A 306 -6.85 11.62 -2.77
C GLY A 306 -5.64 11.96 -3.63
N THR A 307 -4.45 12.09 -3.03
CA THR A 307 -3.26 12.63 -3.71
C THR A 307 -2.62 11.60 -4.65
N VAL A 308 -2.44 11.99 -5.92
CA VAL A 308 -1.63 11.23 -6.88
C VAL A 308 -0.17 11.63 -6.68
N LEU A 309 0.65 10.75 -6.08
CA LEU A 309 2.08 11.01 -5.89
C LEU A 309 2.81 11.22 -7.22
N ALA A 310 3.87 12.04 -7.20
CA ALA A 310 4.65 12.35 -8.39
C ALA A 310 5.23 11.08 -9.04
N GLY A 311 4.80 10.78 -10.27
CA GLY A 311 5.23 9.59 -11.00
C GLY A 311 4.44 8.31 -10.69
N GLY A 312 3.45 8.41 -9.79
CA GLY A 312 2.39 7.43 -9.61
C GLY A 312 1.27 7.58 -10.63
N SER A 313 0.35 6.63 -10.61
CA SER A 313 -0.87 6.63 -11.43
C SER A 313 -2.10 6.54 -10.53
N PRO A 314 -3.24 7.15 -10.93
CA PRO A 314 -4.50 6.94 -10.24
C PRO A 314 -4.85 5.45 -10.14
N GLY A 315 -5.50 5.08 -9.05
CA GLY A 315 -5.85 3.70 -8.69
C GLY A 315 -7.11 3.68 -7.82
N GLN A 316 -7.42 2.53 -7.22
CA GLN A 316 -8.69 2.33 -6.48
C GLN A 316 -8.95 3.41 -5.42
N ARG A 317 -7.92 3.78 -4.64
CA ARG A 317 -7.97 4.88 -3.68
C ARG A 317 -8.54 6.16 -4.26
N HIS A 318 -8.03 6.56 -5.43
CA HIS A 318 -8.37 7.82 -6.08
C HIS A 318 -9.82 7.78 -6.57
N HIS A 319 -10.27 6.63 -7.06
CA HIS A 319 -11.67 6.42 -7.42
C HIS A 319 -12.60 6.54 -6.21
N HIS A 320 -12.29 5.89 -5.09
CA HIS A 320 -13.05 6.06 -3.84
C HIS A 320 -13.04 7.53 -3.36
N PHE A 321 -11.90 8.21 -3.50
CA PHE A 321 -11.83 9.63 -3.17
C PHE A 321 -12.75 10.49 -4.06
N GLU A 322 -12.88 10.17 -5.36
CA GLU A 322 -13.84 10.86 -6.24
C GLU A 322 -15.30 10.62 -5.84
N GLN A 323 -15.64 9.41 -5.39
CA GLN A 323 -16.98 9.10 -4.86
C GLN A 323 -17.29 9.95 -3.62
N ILE A 324 -16.32 10.06 -2.71
CA ILE A 324 -16.46 10.93 -1.52
C ILE A 324 -16.56 12.40 -1.90
N ALA A 325 -15.71 12.87 -2.83
CA ALA A 325 -15.76 14.25 -3.32
C ALA A 325 -17.15 14.59 -3.91
N ARG A 326 -17.73 13.65 -4.66
CA ARG A 326 -19.09 13.77 -5.21
C ARG A 326 -20.15 13.78 -4.11
N ALA A 327 -20.06 12.88 -3.14
CA ALA A 327 -21.00 12.79 -2.02
C ALA A 327 -20.98 14.07 -1.14
N SER A 328 -19.81 14.70 -0.99
CA SER A 328 -19.67 15.96 -0.24
C SER A 328 -20.37 17.15 -0.90
N GLY A 329 -20.75 17.04 -2.18
CA GLY A 329 -21.39 18.13 -2.92
C GLY A 329 -20.50 19.39 -3.10
N VAL A 330 -19.20 19.30 -2.80
CA VAL A 330 -18.30 20.44 -2.84
C VAL A 330 -18.11 20.97 -4.27
N ASP A 331 -18.32 22.27 -4.46
CA ASP A 331 -17.94 22.96 -5.69
C ASP A 331 -16.48 23.42 -5.61
N ILE A 332 -15.57 22.64 -6.19
CA ILE A 332 -14.14 22.94 -6.23
C ILE A 332 -13.85 24.31 -6.85
N ALA A 333 -14.62 24.73 -7.87
CA ALA A 333 -14.38 25.99 -8.57
C ALA A 333 -14.78 27.22 -7.72
N SER A 334 -15.61 27.03 -6.68
CA SER A 334 -15.94 28.05 -5.70
C SER A 334 -14.88 28.21 -4.61
N ARG A 335 -14.09 27.16 -4.34
CA ARG A 335 -13.08 27.12 -3.27
C ARG A 335 -11.67 27.45 -3.76
N TRP A 336 -11.40 27.25 -5.05
CA TRP A 336 -10.08 27.48 -5.63
C TRP A 336 -10.16 27.97 -7.07
N THR A 337 -9.28 28.91 -7.41
CA THR A 337 -9.10 29.44 -8.76
C THR A 337 -7.63 29.29 -9.15
N ALA A 338 -7.36 28.93 -10.39
CA ALA A 338 -5.99 28.68 -10.87
C ALA A 338 -5.11 29.94 -10.78
N PRO A 339 -4.09 29.96 -9.91
CA PRO A 339 -3.19 31.11 -9.79
C PRO A 339 -2.21 31.15 -10.96
N ILE A 340 -1.63 32.32 -11.24
CA ILE A 340 -0.64 32.48 -12.32
C ILE A 340 0.54 31.48 -12.20
N GLY A 341 0.96 31.17 -10.97
CA GLY A 341 2.03 30.21 -10.69
C GLY A 341 1.77 28.80 -11.21
N LEU A 342 0.51 28.40 -11.40
CA LEU A 342 0.16 27.13 -12.06
C LEU A 342 0.61 27.15 -13.52
N PHE A 343 0.27 28.21 -14.25
CA PHE A 343 0.59 28.36 -15.67
C PHE A 343 2.10 28.52 -15.88
N ASP A 344 2.79 29.14 -14.93
CA ASP A 344 4.26 29.22 -14.92
C ASP A 344 4.93 27.83 -14.78
N LYS A 345 4.29 26.86 -14.11
CA LYS A 345 4.79 25.48 -14.04
C LYS A 345 4.51 24.66 -15.31
N MET A 346 3.67 25.14 -16.22
CA MET A 346 3.34 24.43 -17.45
C MET A 346 4.38 24.62 -18.56
N ARG A 347 4.55 23.60 -19.40
CA ARG A 347 5.36 23.69 -20.63
C ARG A 347 4.65 24.58 -21.65
N ARG A 348 5.41 25.32 -22.46
CA ARG A 348 4.88 26.21 -23.51
C ARG A 348 3.82 25.52 -24.39
N ALA A 349 4.12 24.30 -24.85
CA ALA A 349 3.20 23.54 -25.69
C ALA A 349 1.88 23.22 -24.96
N ALA A 350 1.93 22.83 -23.69
CA ALA A 350 0.74 22.54 -22.88
C ALA A 350 -0.13 23.78 -22.64
N LEU A 351 0.47 24.96 -22.51
CA LEU A 351 -0.28 26.22 -22.42
C LEU A 351 -1.07 26.50 -23.71
N ILE A 352 -0.49 26.20 -24.87
CA ILE A 352 -1.14 26.37 -26.18
C ILE A 352 -2.22 25.29 -26.37
N ASP A 353 -1.92 24.04 -26.03
CA ASP A 353 -2.86 22.92 -26.09
C ASP A 353 -4.08 23.19 -25.18
N LEU A 354 -3.83 23.63 -23.95
CA LEU A 354 -4.89 24.03 -23.01
C LEU A 354 -5.78 25.13 -23.59
N LEU A 355 -5.18 26.20 -24.13
CA LEU A 355 -5.95 27.30 -24.72
C LEU A 355 -6.75 26.84 -25.95
N ARG A 356 -6.20 25.89 -26.72
CA ARG A 356 -6.89 25.29 -27.87
C ARG A 356 -8.10 24.47 -27.43
N GLU A 357 -7.96 23.68 -26.36
CA GLU A 357 -9.02 22.83 -25.82
C GLU A 357 -10.15 23.65 -25.18
N GLU A 358 -9.80 24.66 -24.37
CA GLU A 358 -10.77 25.39 -23.55
C GLU A 358 -11.38 26.62 -24.25
N VAL A 359 -10.67 27.23 -25.20
CA VAL A 359 -11.09 28.49 -25.85
C VAL A 359 -11.16 28.35 -27.38
N GLY A 360 -10.30 27.52 -27.98
CA GLY A 360 -10.32 27.20 -29.40
C GLY A 360 -9.04 27.53 -30.16
N ALA A 361 -8.89 26.93 -31.35
CA ALA A 361 -7.70 27.03 -32.18
C ALA A 361 -7.25 28.47 -32.53
N PRO A 362 -8.14 29.43 -32.87
CA PRO A 362 -7.72 30.79 -33.19
C PRO A 362 -7.03 31.52 -32.03
N SER A 363 -7.51 31.32 -30.80
CA SER A 363 -6.91 31.91 -29.60
C SER A 363 -5.54 31.28 -29.31
N ALA A 364 -5.44 29.96 -29.47
CA ALA A 364 -4.19 29.21 -29.32
C ALA A 364 -3.11 29.67 -30.31
N GLU A 365 -3.46 29.82 -31.59
CA GLU A 365 -2.54 30.28 -32.64
C GLU A 365 -2.09 31.73 -32.41
N ASN A 366 -3.00 32.60 -31.96
CA ASN A 366 -2.67 33.96 -31.58
C ASN A 366 -1.62 34.00 -30.46
N CYS A 367 -1.86 33.26 -29.37
CA CYS A 367 -0.94 33.18 -28.24
C CYS A 367 0.37 32.43 -28.57
N ALA A 368 0.36 31.49 -29.53
CA ALA A 368 1.55 30.75 -29.95
C ALA A 368 2.66 31.66 -30.53
N THR A 369 2.34 32.88 -30.94
CA THR A 369 3.31 33.89 -31.41
C THR A 369 4.10 34.56 -30.28
N ILE A 370 3.61 34.53 -29.03
CA ILE A 370 4.22 35.20 -27.87
C ILE A 370 5.52 34.51 -27.50
N LYS A 371 6.68 35.17 -27.63
CA LYS A 371 7.99 34.51 -27.47
C LYS A 371 8.33 34.13 -26.04
N LYS A 372 8.02 34.98 -25.06
CA LYS A 372 8.33 34.75 -23.64
C LYS A 372 7.28 33.84 -23.02
N LYS A 373 7.72 32.80 -22.28
CA LYS A 373 6.81 31.84 -21.63
C LYS A 373 5.94 32.50 -20.56
N VAL A 374 6.50 33.42 -19.78
CA VAL A 374 5.79 34.12 -18.71
C VAL A 374 4.65 34.96 -19.28
N ASP A 375 4.91 35.75 -20.33
CA ASP A 375 3.88 36.53 -21.02
C ASP A 375 2.79 35.64 -21.63
N LEU A 376 3.16 34.46 -22.15
CA LEU A 376 2.21 33.46 -22.63
C LEU A 376 1.33 32.92 -21.50
N ALA A 377 1.92 32.59 -20.35
CA ALA A 377 1.18 32.10 -19.18
C ALA A 377 0.12 33.11 -18.71
N VAL A 378 0.48 34.40 -18.66
CA VAL A 378 -0.46 35.49 -18.34
C VAL A 378 -1.61 35.53 -19.36
N ASN A 379 -1.29 35.57 -20.66
CA ASN A 379 -2.32 35.63 -21.71
C ASN A 379 -3.25 34.41 -21.71
N VAL A 380 -2.73 33.23 -21.39
CA VAL A 380 -3.56 32.02 -21.27
C VAL A 380 -4.48 32.14 -20.05
N SER A 381 -3.94 32.54 -18.90
CA SER A 381 -4.73 32.68 -17.66
C SER A 381 -5.88 33.68 -17.79
N GLU A 382 -5.69 34.79 -18.52
CA GLU A 382 -6.70 35.84 -18.72
C GLU A 382 -7.83 35.42 -19.68
N ARG A 383 -7.61 34.41 -20.51
CA ARG A 383 -8.55 33.99 -21.56
C ARG A 383 -9.38 32.77 -21.19
N LEU A 384 -9.02 32.06 -20.11
CA LEU A 384 -9.77 30.91 -19.64
C LEU A 384 -11.10 31.33 -19.01
N PRO A 385 -12.12 30.46 -19.01
CA PRO A 385 -13.38 30.70 -18.31
C PRO A 385 -13.16 30.98 -16.82
N ALA A 386 -14.01 31.83 -16.22
CA ALA A 386 -13.87 32.26 -14.82
C ALA A 386 -13.89 31.12 -13.79
N HIS A 387 -14.59 30.02 -14.07
CA HIS A 387 -14.68 28.83 -13.22
C HIS A 387 -13.89 27.64 -13.79
N TRP A 388 -12.87 27.92 -14.61
CA TRP A 388 -12.05 26.87 -15.18
C TRP A 388 -11.26 26.13 -14.09
N LEU A 389 -11.28 24.80 -14.19
CA LEU A 389 -10.48 23.92 -13.36
C LEU A 389 -9.58 23.04 -14.23
N PRO A 390 -8.29 22.85 -13.85
CA PRO A 390 -7.44 21.81 -14.41
C PRO A 390 -8.10 20.44 -14.30
N ALA A 391 -7.88 19.55 -15.27
CA ALA A 391 -8.54 18.24 -15.28
C ALA A 391 -8.38 17.45 -13.96
N PRO A 392 -7.20 17.37 -13.31
CA PRO A 392 -7.04 16.69 -12.02
C PRO A 392 -7.86 17.30 -10.86
N MET A 393 -8.28 18.56 -10.96
CA MET A 393 -9.06 19.27 -9.94
C MET A 393 -10.56 19.01 -10.07
N ARG A 394 -11.04 18.51 -11.22
CA ARG A 394 -12.47 18.27 -11.46
C ARG A 394 -12.94 17.06 -10.66
N VAL A 395 -14.11 17.13 -10.04
CA VAL A 395 -14.74 15.95 -9.40
C VAL A 395 -15.05 14.90 -10.48
N GLY A 396 -14.69 13.65 -10.22
CA GLY A 396 -14.75 12.53 -11.16
C GLY A 396 -13.53 12.39 -12.08
N ALA A 397 -12.46 13.17 -11.87
CA ALA A 397 -11.26 13.11 -12.72
C ALA A 397 -10.58 11.73 -12.77
N PHE A 398 -10.78 10.91 -11.74
CA PHE A 398 -10.23 9.57 -11.60
C PHE A 398 -11.30 8.49 -11.46
N ASP A 399 -12.52 8.77 -11.92
CA ASP A 399 -13.58 7.77 -11.96
C ASP A 399 -13.17 6.61 -12.88
N ARG A 400 -13.42 5.39 -12.40
CA ARG A 400 -13.42 4.21 -13.25
C ARG A 400 -14.84 3.96 -13.73
N ALA A 401 -14.98 3.46 -14.96
CA ALA A 401 -16.23 2.84 -15.36
C ALA A 401 -16.51 1.70 -14.37
N GLU A 402 -17.70 1.68 -13.78
CA GLU A 402 -18.15 0.57 -12.94
C GLU A 402 -17.95 -0.72 -13.74
N ARG A 403 -16.99 -1.56 -13.31
CA ARG A 403 -17.01 -2.96 -13.73
C ARG A 403 -18.22 -3.55 -13.03
N GLU A 404 -19.09 -4.22 -13.80
CA GLU A 404 -20.08 -5.13 -13.22
C GLU A 404 -19.35 -6.01 -12.19
N PRO A 405 -19.94 -6.23 -11.01
CA PRO A 405 -19.28 -7.03 -9.99
C PRO A 405 -18.92 -8.37 -10.61
N GLU A 406 -17.62 -8.65 -10.73
CA GLU A 406 -17.17 -10.03 -10.88
C GLU A 406 -17.70 -10.72 -9.63
N ASN A 407 -18.66 -11.64 -9.81
CA ASN A 407 -19.11 -12.53 -8.76
C ASN A 407 -17.87 -13.09 -8.09
N PHE A 408 -17.59 -12.64 -6.87
CA PHE A 408 -16.84 -13.44 -5.94
C PHE A 408 -17.73 -14.65 -5.68
N ASP A 409 -17.41 -15.78 -6.30
CA ASP A 409 -17.96 -17.08 -5.89
C ASP A 409 -17.52 -17.29 -4.43
N THR A 410 -18.42 -16.94 -3.52
CA THR A 410 -18.39 -17.34 -2.12
C THR A 410 -18.87 -18.78 -2.00
N ASP A 411 -18.16 -19.70 -2.62
CA ASP A 411 -18.30 -21.14 -2.40
C ASP A 411 -16.96 -21.69 -1.88
N MET A 412 -16.58 -21.25 -0.68
CA MET A 412 -15.76 -22.02 0.25
C MET A 412 -15.91 -21.39 1.63
N ASP A 413 -16.79 -22.00 2.43
CA ASP A 413 -16.72 -22.17 3.89
C ASP A 413 -18.15 -22.40 4.45
N GLU A 414 -18.86 -23.40 3.93
CA GLU A 414 -19.93 -24.07 4.67
C GLU A 414 -19.41 -25.43 5.12
N ASP A 415 -18.64 -25.44 6.22
CA ASP A 415 -18.36 -26.66 6.97
C ASP A 415 -18.76 -26.47 8.44
N GLY A 416 -19.98 -26.92 8.73
CA GLY A 416 -20.33 -27.68 9.91
C GLY A 416 -20.05 -27.08 11.30
N CYS A 417 -20.82 -26.08 11.72
CA CYS A 417 -21.16 -25.96 13.15
C CYS A 417 -22.47 -26.71 13.40
N GLU A 418 -22.36 -27.99 13.77
CA GLU A 418 -23.48 -28.79 14.27
C GLU A 418 -24.10 -28.10 15.50
N GLN A 419 -25.33 -27.58 15.34
CA GLN A 419 -26.20 -27.22 16.45
C GLN A 419 -26.86 -28.50 16.96
N GLU A 420 -26.49 -28.93 18.17
CA GLU A 420 -27.22 -29.95 18.92
C GLU A 420 -28.64 -29.46 19.23
N ASP A 421 -29.62 -30.02 18.52
CA ASP A 421 -31.04 -29.89 18.82
C ASP A 421 -31.37 -30.63 20.14
N MET A 422 -31.56 -29.88 21.23
CA MET A 422 -32.30 -30.39 22.39
C MET A 422 -33.80 -30.36 22.08
N THR A 423 -34.36 -31.54 21.88
CA THR A 423 -35.80 -31.77 21.76
C THR A 423 -36.47 -31.71 23.13
N ASP A 424 -37.24 -30.64 23.37
CA ASP A 424 -38.24 -30.57 24.44
C ASP A 424 -39.63 -30.65 23.80
N GLU A 425 -40.25 -31.83 23.79
CA GLU A 425 -41.71 -31.98 23.87
C GLU A 425 -42.10 -33.44 24.16
N GLU A 426 -42.41 -33.76 25.42
CA GLU A 426 -43.54 -34.65 25.71
C GLU A 426 -44.13 -34.36 27.09
N MET A 427 -45.29 -33.70 27.07
CA MET A 427 -46.26 -33.71 28.16
C MET A 427 -47.09 -34.99 28.04
N ALA A 428 -46.86 -35.95 28.95
CA ALA A 428 -47.85 -36.90 29.45
C ALA A 428 -47.42 -37.48 30.81
#